data_AF-Q5KA22-F1
#
_entry.id   AF-Q5KA22-F1
#
_cell.length_a   1.000
_cell.length_b   1.000
_cell.length_c   1.000
_cell.angle_alpha   90.00
_cell.angle_beta   90.00
_cell.angle_gamma   90.00
#
_symmetry.space_group_name_H-M   'P 1'
#
loop_
_entity.id
_entity.type
_entity.pdbx_description
1 polymer ?
#
loop_
_entity_poly.entity_id
_entity_poly.type
_entity_poly.pdbx_seq_one_letter_code
_entity_poly.pdbx_strand_id
1 'polypeptide(L)'
;MTEHRRPSPPATSVPQRHHSVKGLQRRGTYGTENHLVFHEDFQEEWKPLRVRELIRPLTVRQWIEGGKIHREPISRETPRFELFFDLLFVAIIHQLADAAIEEPGGRSVARFILTFWPSWSVWEEARKFANQSGTDDLLHRLWILIGMMTLIGYTANASAIELEPTGEEETVDHSAVRAAVAFWLVIKLTRVIVLLYYAWKLPSFRNAHLWKAVAVLIPMFFLLPLIWVTSRPAQIVLATLLIVVDVCRIDLLVLAIRGQIYEFQQRRAQGKKGLGVKGWHRMPDLPQAYKVPVTNIEHAVERLGAFVVIVLGEMVMNLVYTAVKGEIGVSRQYGKAALGLMVAWAINYLYMLPSEPSAEYEHALRHSWFSGICFTFFHWPLCAALILASAASGKMVANDEVEIGVHWYWGSGVGFAIIFMAILDLTHQDLAPGQARIPRVIRALLALCAGLSLILFSLGTQHMPSTGVLAITVGITWFLLAFNVFGMLPKPGTVQKEELERRERQEEQGRGVVVQDLDGRAELESGGGVGKQREERVEEGRLEEGGSRG
;
A
#
# COMPACT_ATOMS: atom_id res chain seq x y z
N MET A 1 35.03 51.88 -11.00
CA MET A 1 35.21 50.65 -10.20
C MET A 1 33.98 50.52 -9.31
N THR A 2 33.16 49.50 -9.61
CA THR A 2 32.09 48.89 -8.79
C THR A 2 30.94 49.75 -8.26
N GLU A 3 29.89 49.91 -9.08
CA GLU A 3 28.51 50.04 -8.60
C GLU A 3 28.05 48.70 -7.99
N HIS A 4 27.67 48.71 -6.71
CA HIS A 4 27.03 47.57 -6.05
C HIS A 4 25.62 47.37 -6.62
N ARG A 5 25.48 46.41 -7.54
CA ARG A 5 24.16 45.84 -7.90
C ARG A 5 23.52 45.22 -6.66
N ARG A 6 22.30 45.66 -6.35
CA ARG A 6 21.42 44.97 -5.39
C ARG A 6 21.21 43.52 -5.87
N PRO A 7 21.25 42.51 -4.99
CA PRO A 7 20.91 41.15 -5.37
C PRO A 7 19.42 41.10 -5.72
N SER A 8 19.11 40.50 -6.87
CA SER A 8 17.76 40.16 -7.29
C SER A 8 17.05 39.34 -6.19
N PRO A 9 15.73 39.52 -5.98
CA PRO A 9 15.01 38.64 -5.07
C PRO A 9 15.18 37.18 -5.52
N PRO A 10 15.26 36.21 -4.59
CA PRO A 10 15.36 34.80 -4.96
C PRO A 10 14.15 34.48 -5.83
N ALA A 11 14.42 33.83 -6.97
CA ALA A 11 13.40 33.34 -7.87
C ALA A 11 12.31 32.67 -7.05
N THR A 12 11.12 33.26 -7.04
CA THR A 12 9.93 32.62 -6.54
C THR A 12 9.88 31.26 -7.22
N SER A 13 9.98 30.21 -6.40
CA SER A 13 9.81 28.84 -6.85
C SER A 13 8.58 28.82 -7.75
N VAL A 14 8.79 28.52 -9.03
CA VAL A 14 7.70 28.24 -9.96
C VAL A 14 6.78 27.28 -9.23
N PRO A 15 5.50 27.63 -8.99
CA PRO A 15 4.59 26.66 -8.42
C PRO A 15 4.62 25.50 -9.39
N GLN A 16 5.06 24.32 -8.93
CA GLN A 16 4.92 23.09 -9.68
C GLN A 16 3.48 23.09 -10.15
N ARG A 17 3.26 23.14 -11.47
CA ARG A 17 1.93 23.11 -12.04
C ARG A 17 1.31 21.82 -11.53
N HIS A 18 0.44 21.97 -10.53
CA HIS A 18 -0.43 20.91 -10.10
C HIS A 18 -1.13 20.42 -11.36
N HIS A 19 -1.01 19.13 -11.65
CA HIS A 19 -1.99 18.47 -12.50
C HIS A 19 -3.33 18.62 -11.77
N SER A 20 -4.00 19.74 -12.05
CA SER A 20 -5.42 19.88 -11.86
C SER A 20 -6.04 18.71 -12.59
N VAL A 21 -6.45 17.69 -11.83
CA VAL A 21 -7.25 16.55 -12.29
C VAL A 21 -8.64 17.09 -12.67
N LYS A 22 -8.69 17.97 -13.67
CA LYS A 22 -9.89 18.44 -14.35
C LYS A 22 -10.06 17.51 -15.54
N GLY A 23 -10.73 16.38 -15.31
CA GLY A 23 -10.93 15.39 -16.36
C GLY A 23 -11.51 14.07 -15.88
N LEU A 24 -11.35 13.70 -14.60
CA LEU A 24 -12.13 12.59 -14.05
C LEU A 24 -13.58 13.04 -13.88
N GLN A 25 -14.45 12.62 -14.81
CA GLN A 25 -15.80 12.24 -14.39
C GLN A 25 -15.64 11.12 -13.35
N ARG A 26 -15.55 11.51 -12.08
CA ARG A 26 -15.48 10.59 -10.94
C ARG A 26 -16.80 9.82 -10.91
N ARG A 27 -16.80 8.62 -11.50
CA ARG A 27 -17.91 7.68 -11.37
C ARG A 27 -18.05 7.33 -9.89
N GLY A 28 -19.14 7.81 -9.30
CA GLY A 28 -19.38 7.77 -7.87
C GLY A 28 -19.63 6.37 -7.33
N THR A 29 -18.63 5.78 -6.68
CA THR A 29 -18.82 4.62 -5.79
C THR A 29 -19.02 5.07 -4.33
N TYR A 30 -18.52 6.27 -3.98
CA TYR A 30 -18.89 7.03 -2.78
C TYR A 30 -19.83 8.17 -3.14
N GLY A 31 -21.04 7.79 -3.58
CA GLY A 31 -22.10 8.71 -3.92
C GLY A 31 -21.76 9.71 -5.05
N THR A 32 -22.75 10.49 -5.46
CA THR A 32 -22.56 11.57 -6.45
C THR A 32 -21.63 12.66 -5.90
N GLU A 33 -21.22 13.64 -6.72
CA GLU A 33 -20.27 14.72 -6.34
C GLU A 33 -20.56 15.44 -5.01
N ASN A 34 -21.78 15.28 -4.46
CA ASN A 34 -22.28 15.84 -3.19
C ASN A 34 -21.84 15.13 -1.89
N HIS A 35 -20.99 14.09 -1.94
CA HIS A 35 -20.59 13.31 -0.74
C HIS A 35 -19.23 13.70 -0.14
N LEU A 36 -18.43 14.53 -0.80
CA LEU A 36 -17.14 15.01 -0.29
C LEU A 36 -17.28 16.42 0.26
N VAL A 37 -16.85 16.64 1.50
CA VAL A 37 -16.87 17.95 2.16
C VAL A 37 -15.46 18.27 2.61
N PHE A 38 -14.94 19.42 2.19
CA PHE A 38 -13.69 19.95 2.71
C PHE A 38 -13.98 20.83 3.92
N HIS A 39 -13.26 20.63 5.02
CA HIS A 39 -13.45 21.46 6.20
C HIS A 39 -12.55 22.70 6.13
N GLU A 40 -13.12 23.84 6.53
CA GLU A 40 -12.50 25.17 6.42
C GLU A 40 -11.47 25.44 7.54
N ASP A 41 -11.51 24.68 8.64
CA ASP A 41 -10.64 24.84 9.83
C ASP A 41 -9.18 24.37 9.63
N PHE A 42 -8.72 24.22 8.38
CA PHE A 42 -7.37 23.75 8.07
C PHE A 42 -6.35 24.89 8.23
N GLN A 43 -5.52 24.83 9.28
CA GLN A 43 -4.35 25.70 9.41
C GLN A 43 -3.12 25.05 8.75
N GLU A 44 -2.69 25.63 7.63
CA GLU A 44 -1.60 25.13 6.79
C GLU A 44 -0.22 25.25 7.46
N GLU A 45 0.01 26.28 8.30
CA GLU A 45 1.29 26.52 8.96
C GLU A 45 1.15 26.64 10.49
N TRP A 46 1.57 25.60 11.24
CA TRP A 46 1.73 25.67 12.69
C TRP A 46 3.13 26.15 13.05
N LYS A 47 3.26 27.40 13.51
CA LYS A 47 4.53 28.00 13.96
C LYS A 47 4.53 28.10 15.50
N PRO A 48 5.12 27.14 16.23
CA PRO A 48 5.16 27.18 17.68
C PRO A 48 6.14 28.28 18.15
N LEU A 49 5.68 29.18 19.03
CA LEU A 49 6.49 30.23 19.64
C LEU A 49 6.87 29.88 21.08
N ARG A 50 6.14 28.96 21.73
CA ARG A 50 6.39 28.50 23.10
C ARG A 50 6.51 26.99 23.18
N VAL A 51 7.25 26.49 24.18
CA VAL A 51 7.42 25.05 24.43
C VAL A 51 6.08 24.32 24.59
N ARG A 52 5.09 24.95 25.23
CA ARG A 52 3.73 24.39 25.37
C ARG A 52 3.01 24.17 24.04
N GLU A 53 3.37 24.92 23.00
CA GLU A 53 2.78 24.84 21.65
C GLU A 53 3.46 23.76 20.79
N LEU A 54 4.49 23.08 21.33
CA LEU A 54 5.03 21.85 20.75
C LEU A 54 4.08 20.67 20.92
N ILE A 55 3.13 20.76 21.84
CA ILE A 55 2.02 19.82 22.01
C ILE A 55 0.82 20.42 21.28
N ARG A 56 0.38 19.76 20.22
CA ARG A 56 -0.72 20.25 19.40
C ARG A 56 -2.06 19.79 19.98
N PRO A 57 -3.16 20.54 19.73
CA PRO A 57 -4.49 20.03 20.04
C PRO A 57 -4.73 18.71 19.29
N LEU A 58 -5.46 17.81 19.94
CA LEU A 58 -5.82 16.52 19.38
C LEU A 58 -6.79 16.74 18.22
N THR A 59 -6.47 16.24 17.04
CA THR A 59 -7.31 16.39 15.85
C THR A 59 -7.55 15.04 15.18
N VAL A 60 -8.75 14.91 14.60
CA VAL A 60 -9.09 13.84 13.65
C VAL A 60 -9.20 14.52 12.30
N ARG A 61 -8.32 14.14 11.38
CA ARG A 61 -8.13 14.87 10.12
C ARG A 61 -9.19 14.51 9.07
N GLN A 62 -9.66 13.27 9.10
CA GLN A 62 -10.66 12.78 8.16
C GLN A 62 -11.68 11.90 8.86
N TRP A 63 -12.96 12.09 8.53
CA TRP A 63 -14.03 11.29 9.11
C TRP A 63 -15.23 11.15 8.18
N ILE A 64 -16.08 10.17 8.47
CA ILE A 64 -17.40 10.03 7.85
C ILE A 64 -18.47 10.51 8.83
N GLU A 65 -19.43 11.26 8.31
CA GLU A 65 -20.58 11.78 9.02
C GLU A 65 -21.78 11.85 8.07
N GLY A 66 -22.90 11.20 8.42
CA GLY A 66 -24.13 11.25 7.61
C GLY A 66 -23.98 10.80 6.15
N GLY A 67 -23.09 9.84 5.87
CA GLY A 67 -22.81 9.35 4.52
C GLY A 67 -21.92 10.29 3.67
N LYS A 68 -21.37 11.35 4.27
CA LYS A 68 -20.39 12.25 3.64
C LYS A 68 -19.00 12.03 4.23
N ILE A 69 -17.97 12.21 3.42
CA ILE A 69 -16.57 12.16 3.83
C ILE A 69 -16.09 13.60 4.03
N HIS A 70 -15.72 13.91 5.25
CA HIS A 70 -15.07 15.17 5.62
C HIS A 70 -13.56 14.97 5.56
N ARG A 71 -12.86 15.76 4.73
CA ARG A 71 -11.40 15.65 4.55
C ARG A 71 -10.69 16.99 4.40
N GLU A 72 -9.39 16.99 4.62
CA GLU A 72 -8.52 18.16 4.36
C GLU A 72 -8.41 18.41 2.84
N PRO A 73 -8.29 19.68 2.40
CA PRO A 73 -8.18 20.01 0.96
C PRO A 73 -6.83 19.64 0.36
N ILE A 74 -5.77 19.66 1.17
CA ILE A 74 -4.38 19.46 0.72
C ILE A 74 -3.98 18.00 0.88
N SER A 75 -3.18 17.50 -0.08
CA SER A 75 -2.55 16.18 0.05
C SER A 75 -1.50 16.22 1.13
N ARG A 76 -1.54 15.26 2.05
CA ARG A 76 -0.57 15.17 3.13
C ARG A 76 0.76 14.65 2.58
N GLU A 77 1.84 15.37 2.87
CA GLU A 77 3.19 14.83 2.70
C GLU A 77 3.54 13.89 3.85
N THR A 78 4.25 12.81 3.54
CA THR A 78 4.72 11.88 4.56
C THR A 78 5.75 12.52 5.50
N PRO A 79 5.49 12.63 6.81
CA PRO A 79 6.48 13.13 7.75
C PRO A 79 7.69 12.20 7.82
N ARG A 80 8.90 12.77 7.84
CA ARG A 80 10.16 12.00 7.85
C ARG A 80 10.31 11.05 9.04
N PHE A 81 9.72 11.36 10.18
CA PHE A 81 9.79 10.46 11.35
C PHE A 81 8.92 9.21 11.15
N GLU A 82 7.85 9.26 10.35
CA GLU A 82 7.07 8.07 9.99
C GLU A 82 7.92 7.14 9.11
N LEU A 83 8.69 7.70 8.16
CA LEU A 83 9.66 6.94 7.36
C LEU A 83 10.78 6.35 8.23
N PHE A 84 11.24 7.10 9.24
CA PHE A 84 12.26 6.61 10.17
C PHE A 84 11.76 5.45 11.05
N PHE A 85 10.50 5.49 11.48
CA PHE A 85 9.85 4.37 12.17
C PHE A 85 9.83 3.10 11.31
N ASP A 86 9.55 3.25 10.01
CA ASP A 86 9.55 2.13 9.07
C ASP A 86 10.94 1.51 8.88
N LEU A 87 12.01 2.32 8.88
CA LEU A 87 13.38 1.80 8.81
C LEU A 87 13.70 0.84 9.97
N LEU A 88 13.34 1.23 11.20
CA LEU A 88 13.49 0.33 12.34
C LEU A 88 12.67 -0.94 12.16
N PHE A 89 11.42 -0.79 11.70
CA PHE A 89 10.54 -1.94 11.51
C PHE A 89 11.11 -2.93 10.50
N VAL A 90 11.71 -2.45 9.40
CA VAL A 90 12.37 -3.31 8.41
C VAL A 90 13.58 -4.04 8.99
N ALA A 91 14.44 -3.36 9.76
CA ALA A 91 15.56 -4.01 10.45
C ALA A 91 15.08 -5.10 11.42
N ILE A 92 13.98 -4.85 12.13
CA ILE A 92 13.38 -5.79 13.06
C ILE A 92 12.85 -7.06 12.37
N ILE A 93 12.15 -6.91 11.24
CA ILE A 93 11.62 -8.09 10.51
C ILE A 93 12.76 -8.84 9.81
N HIS A 94 13.83 -8.14 9.41
CA HIS A 94 15.03 -8.76 8.89
C HIS A 94 15.68 -9.67 9.94
N GLN A 95 15.81 -9.20 11.18
CA GLN A 95 16.33 -10.00 12.29
C GLN A 95 15.53 -11.30 12.50
N LEU A 96 14.19 -11.26 12.39
CA LEU A 96 13.36 -12.46 12.48
C LEU A 96 13.55 -13.40 11.27
N ALA A 97 13.76 -12.85 10.08
CA ALA A 97 14.03 -13.61 8.86
C ALA A 97 15.42 -14.27 8.88
N ASP A 98 16.42 -13.56 9.40
CA ASP A 98 17.77 -14.09 9.62
C ASP A 98 17.76 -15.20 10.65
N ALA A 99 17.04 -15.06 11.76
CA ALA A 99 16.86 -16.18 12.68
C ALA A 99 16.26 -17.41 11.96
N ALA A 100 15.37 -17.22 10.98
CA ALA A 100 14.77 -18.30 10.22
C ALA A 100 15.71 -18.91 9.15
N ILE A 101 16.69 -18.16 8.63
CA ILE A 101 17.66 -18.64 7.62
C ILE A 101 18.81 -19.42 8.25
N GLU A 102 19.02 -19.33 9.56
CA GLU A 102 20.03 -20.15 10.25
C GLU A 102 19.70 -21.63 10.26
N GLU A 103 18.41 -21.97 10.35
CA GLU A 103 17.93 -23.35 10.24
C GLU A 103 16.85 -23.41 9.16
N PRO A 104 17.24 -23.42 7.87
CA PRO A 104 16.28 -23.19 6.80
C PRO A 104 15.38 -24.42 6.62
N GLY A 105 14.09 -24.24 6.92
CA GLY A 105 13.08 -25.30 6.90
C GLY A 105 11.68 -24.80 7.21
N GLY A 106 10.66 -25.64 6.96
CA GLY A 106 9.26 -25.23 7.12
C GLY A 106 8.87 -24.82 8.55
N ARG A 107 9.57 -25.36 9.56
CA ARG A 107 9.38 -25.01 10.97
C ARG A 107 9.85 -23.59 11.28
N SER A 108 11.02 -23.22 10.76
CA SER A 108 11.56 -21.86 10.89
C SER A 108 10.69 -20.82 10.16
N VAL A 109 10.08 -21.19 9.04
CA VAL A 109 9.04 -20.37 8.38
C VAL A 109 7.81 -20.21 9.27
N ALA A 110 7.33 -21.29 9.91
CA ALA A 110 6.20 -21.20 10.85
C ALA A 110 6.52 -20.29 12.04
N ARG A 111 7.72 -20.42 12.63
CA ARG A 111 8.21 -19.51 13.68
C ARG A 111 8.22 -18.06 13.19
N PHE A 112 8.79 -17.82 12.03
CA PHE A 112 8.86 -16.49 11.43
C PHE A 112 7.47 -15.89 11.27
N ILE A 113 6.51 -16.62 10.71
CA ILE A 113 5.12 -16.15 10.54
C ILE A 113 4.46 -15.82 11.89
N LEU A 114 4.59 -16.72 12.88
CA LEU A 114 3.99 -16.55 14.20
C LEU A 114 4.56 -15.36 14.97
N THR A 115 5.85 -15.08 14.82
CA THR A 115 6.54 -13.96 15.48
C THR A 115 6.45 -12.64 14.69
N PHE A 116 6.29 -12.70 13.37
CA PHE A 116 6.17 -11.52 12.51
C PHE A 116 4.77 -10.88 12.60
N TRP A 117 3.70 -11.67 12.69
CA TRP A 117 2.36 -11.08 12.76
C TRP A 117 2.17 -10.09 13.92
N PRO A 118 2.57 -10.40 15.18
CA PRO A 118 2.39 -9.46 16.28
C PRO A 118 3.15 -8.14 16.07
N SER A 119 4.34 -8.14 15.48
CA SER A 119 5.04 -6.89 15.12
C SER A 119 4.33 -6.17 13.97
N TRP A 120 3.88 -6.87 12.93
CA TRP A 120 3.07 -6.30 11.85
C TRP A 120 1.81 -5.59 12.39
N SER A 121 1.11 -6.21 13.34
CA SER A 121 -0.09 -5.62 13.95
C SER A 121 0.21 -4.28 14.65
N VAL A 122 1.38 -4.15 15.29
CA VAL A 122 1.81 -2.92 15.97
C VAL A 122 2.11 -1.83 14.94
N TRP A 123 2.86 -2.17 13.89
CA TRP A 123 3.20 -1.24 12.81
C TRP A 123 1.95 -0.77 12.07
N GLU A 124 1.04 -1.67 11.73
CA GLU A 124 -0.21 -1.35 11.01
C GLU A 124 -1.09 -0.39 11.82
N GLU A 125 -1.21 -0.59 13.13
CA GLU A 125 -1.94 0.30 14.03
C GLU A 125 -1.28 1.67 14.18
N ALA A 126 0.04 1.72 14.33
CA ALA A 126 0.80 2.98 14.39
C ALA A 126 0.60 3.79 13.11
N ARG A 127 0.73 3.15 11.94
CA ARG A 127 0.51 3.76 10.62
C ARG A 127 -0.93 4.25 10.46
N LYS A 128 -1.93 3.44 10.83
CA LYS A 128 -3.35 3.84 10.78
C LYS A 128 -3.63 5.04 11.68
N PHE A 129 -3.03 5.09 12.87
CA PHE A 129 -3.20 6.21 13.79
C PHE A 129 -2.54 7.48 13.30
N ALA A 130 -1.29 7.38 12.85
CA ALA A 130 -0.55 8.48 12.26
C ALA A 130 -1.33 9.05 11.09
N ASN A 131 -1.94 8.20 10.25
CA ASN A 131 -2.78 8.64 9.14
C ASN A 131 -4.08 9.36 9.60
N GLN A 132 -4.78 8.85 10.62
CA GLN A 132 -6.07 9.41 11.10
C GLN A 132 -5.95 10.70 11.92
N SER A 133 -4.93 10.80 12.77
CA SER A 133 -4.75 11.94 13.68
C SER A 133 -3.51 12.77 13.36
N GLY A 134 -2.36 12.12 13.12
CA GLY A 134 -1.14 12.73 12.58
C GLY A 134 -0.82 14.11 13.16
N THR A 135 -0.86 14.29 14.48
CA THR A 135 -0.62 15.60 15.11
C THR A 135 0.80 16.10 14.91
N ASP A 136 1.74 15.21 14.55
CA ASP A 136 3.16 15.46 14.27
C ASP A 136 3.87 16.25 15.39
N ASP A 137 3.33 16.17 16.60
CA ASP A 137 3.70 16.93 17.78
C ASP A 137 4.69 16.17 18.68
N LEU A 138 5.16 16.83 19.74
CA LEU A 138 6.18 16.25 20.62
C LEU A 138 5.69 14.96 21.31
N LEU A 139 4.43 14.93 21.76
CA LEU A 139 3.86 13.76 22.43
C LEU A 139 3.74 12.57 21.49
N HIS A 140 3.28 12.80 20.25
CA HIS A 140 3.21 11.74 19.25
C HIS A 140 4.60 11.17 18.95
N ARG A 141 5.61 12.02 18.77
CA ARG A 141 7.00 11.59 18.52
C ARG A 141 7.58 10.80 19.70
N LEU A 142 7.34 11.24 20.92
CA LEU A 142 7.77 10.52 22.12
C LEU A 142 7.08 9.16 22.25
N TRP A 143 5.77 9.10 21.96
CA TRP A 143 5.03 7.84 21.96
C TRP A 143 5.55 6.86 20.91
N ILE A 144 5.85 7.33 19.69
CA ILE A 144 6.49 6.51 18.65
C ILE A 144 7.86 6.02 19.11
N LEU A 145 8.70 6.87 19.72
CA LEU A 145 10.01 6.47 20.24
C LEU A 145 9.91 5.39 21.33
N ILE A 146 8.95 5.51 22.26
CA ILE A 146 8.68 4.46 23.26
C ILE A 146 8.23 3.17 22.57
N GLY A 147 7.36 3.28 21.57
CA GLY A 147 6.93 2.15 20.74
C GLY A 147 8.10 1.47 20.02
N MET A 148 9.05 2.24 19.50
CA MET A 148 10.27 1.75 18.87
C MET A 148 11.15 0.96 19.84
N MET A 149 11.45 1.52 21.02
CA MET A 149 12.28 0.85 22.04
C MET A 149 11.65 -0.45 22.54
N THR A 150 10.34 -0.44 22.76
CA THR A 150 9.60 -1.62 23.21
C THR A 150 9.47 -2.68 22.11
N LEU A 151 9.37 -2.27 20.84
CA LEU A 151 9.33 -3.20 19.71
C LEU A 151 10.68 -3.90 19.50
N ILE A 152 11.80 -3.20 19.70
CA ILE A 152 13.14 -3.82 19.74
C ILE A 152 13.19 -4.88 20.85
N GLY A 153 12.67 -4.54 22.04
CA GLY A 153 12.55 -5.49 23.14
C GLY A 153 11.70 -6.71 22.79
N TYR A 154 10.56 -6.52 22.12
CA TYR A 154 9.74 -7.62 21.61
C TYR A 154 10.53 -8.54 20.68
N THR A 155 11.22 -8.00 19.68
CA THR A 155 11.84 -8.83 18.63
C THR A 155 13.14 -9.49 19.03
N ALA A 156 13.92 -8.86 19.90
CA ALA A 156 15.09 -9.51 20.50
C ALA A 156 14.68 -10.78 21.27
N ASN A 157 13.55 -10.75 21.97
CA ASN A 157 13.03 -11.93 22.67
C ASN A 157 12.30 -12.89 21.72
N ALA A 158 11.60 -12.38 20.70
CA ALA A 158 10.89 -13.20 19.74
C ALA A 158 11.83 -14.03 18.83
N SER A 159 13.01 -13.51 18.48
CA SER A 159 14.02 -14.23 17.69
C SER A 159 14.60 -15.44 18.44
N ALA A 160 14.57 -15.43 19.78
CA ALA A 160 15.04 -16.51 20.63
C ALA A 160 13.96 -17.59 20.90
N ILE A 161 12.75 -17.46 20.35
CA ILE A 161 11.69 -18.46 20.56
C ILE A 161 12.00 -19.71 19.73
N GLU A 162 11.98 -20.88 20.38
CA GLU A 162 12.11 -22.18 19.73
C GLU A 162 10.77 -22.93 19.74
N LEU A 163 10.40 -23.53 18.60
CA LEU A 163 9.15 -24.28 18.46
C LEU A 163 9.23 -25.70 19.04
N GLU A 164 10.37 -26.36 18.88
CA GLU A 164 10.74 -27.63 19.51
C GLU A 164 12.12 -27.46 20.12
N PRO A 165 12.40 -27.97 21.33
CA PRO A 165 13.74 -27.97 21.90
C PRO A 165 14.63 -28.87 21.06
N THR A 166 15.66 -28.30 20.43
CA THR A 166 16.70 -29.04 19.71
C THR A 166 17.91 -29.22 20.63
N GLY A 167 17.82 -30.18 21.56
CA GLY A 167 18.93 -30.48 22.47
C GLY A 167 18.61 -31.56 23.52
N GLU A 168 19.63 -31.95 24.29
CA GLU A 168 19.51 -32.83 25.48
C GLU A 168 18.75 -32.17 26.65
N GLU A 169 18.41 -30.88 26.54
CA GLU A 169 17.62 -30.17 27.53
C GLU A 169 16.14 -30.60 27.47
N GLU A 170 15.73 -31.46 28.41
CA GLU A 170 14.34 -31.90 28.61
C GLU A 170 13.36 -30.76 28.94
N THR A 171 13.85 -29.57 29.31
CA THR A 171 13.03 -28.42 29.72
C THR A 171 13.02 -27.32 28.67
N VAL A 172 11.86 -27.09 28.07
CA VAL A 172 11.62 -26.02 27.12
C VAL A 172 11.69 -24.64 27.81
N ASP A 173 12.61 -23.76 27.40
CA ASP A 173 12.64 -22.40 27.94
C ASP A 173 11.44 -21.56 27.45
N HIS A 174 10.65 -21.05 28.38
CA HIS A 174 9.50 -20.18 28.11
C HIS A 174 9.78 -18.71 28.38
N SER A 175 10.99 -18.36 28.86
CA SER A 175 11.39 -16.99 29.20
C SER A 175 11.25 -16.05 27.99
N ALA A 176 11.72 -16.49 26.82
CA ALA A 176 11.64 -15.76 25.56
C ALA A 176 10.19 -15.42 25.16
N VAL A 177 9.28 -16.40 25.24
CA VAL A 177 7.85 -16.20 24.94
C VAL A 177 7.24 -15.22 25.94
N ARG A 178 7.51 -15.39 27.24
CA ARG A 178 6.99 -14.51 28.30
C ARG A 178 7.45 -13.06 28.11
N ALA A 179 8.73 -12.87 27.82
CA ALA A 179 9.31 -11.56 27.60
C ALA A 179 8.75 -10.90 26.33
N ALA A 180 8.70 -11.62 25.21
CA ALA A 180 8.10 -11.11 23.97
C ALA A 180 6.64 -10.69 24.19
N VAL A 181 5.82 -11.56 24.78
CA VAL A 181 4.41 -11.25 25.07
C VAL A 181 4.28 -10.05 26.00
N ALA A 182 5.13 -9.92 27.03
CA ALA A 182 5.12 -8.77 27.92
C ALA A 182 5.42 -7.45 27.19
N PHE A 183 6.46 -7.39 26.36
CA PHE A 183 6.78 -6.21 25.55
C PHE A 183 5.62 -5.85 24.60
N TRP A 184 5.03 -6.84 23.93
CA TRP A 184 3.92 -6.62 23.03
C TRP A 184 2.67 -6.08 23.77
N LEU A 185 2.34 -6.66 24.92
CA LEU A 185 1.22 -6.20 25.76
C LEU A 185 1.42 -4.77 26.25
N VAL A 186 2.65 -4.40 26.63
CA VAL A 186 2.99 -3.02 27.01
C VAL A 186 2.72 -2.07 25.85
N ILE A 187 3.19 -2.38 24.64
CA ILE A 187 2.95 -1.56 23.45
C ILE A 187 1.45 -1.37 23.21
N LYS A 188 0.68 -2.46 23.17
CA LYS A 188 -0.77 -2.41 22.94
C LYS A 188 -1.50 -1.67 24.07
N LEU A 189 -1.05 -1.80 25.32
CA LEU A 189 -1.62 -1.05 26.44
C LEU A 189 -1.41 0.45 26.27
N THR A 190 -0.23 0.91 25.84
CA THR A 190 -0.02 2.34 25.54
C THR A 190 -1.00 2.84 24.48
N ARG A 191 -1.31 2.00 23.48
CA ARG A 191 -2.27 2.31 22.43
C ARG A 191 -3.68 2.47 22.97
N VAL A 192 -4.12 1.57 23.85
CA VAL A 192 -5.41 1.67 24.55
C VAL A 192 -5.48 2.98 25.35
N ILE A 193 -4.44 3.32 26.11
CA ILE A 193 -4.37 4.56 26.88
C ILE A 193 -4.55 5.79 25.99
N VAL A 194 -3.84 5.85 24.85
CA VAL A 194 -3.99 6.95 23.87
C VAL A 194 -5.42 7.02 23.33
N LEU A 195 -6.03 5.89 22.97
CA LEU A 195 -7.41 5.86 22.48
C LEU A 195 -8.42 6.34 23.53
N LEU A 196 -8.24 5.95 24.80
CA LEU A 196 -9.08 6.43 25.90
C LEU A 196 -8.89 7.93 26.14
N TYR A 197 -7.66 8.44 26.03
CA TYR A 197 -7.38 9.87 26.13
C TYR A 197 -8.06 10.67 25.02
N TYR A 198 -8.00 10.18 23.77
CA TYR A 198 -8.75 10.76 22.64
C TYR A 198 -10.26 10.70 22.87
N ALA A 199 -10.78 9.58 23.38
CA ALA A 199 -12.19 9.44 23.69
C ALA A 199 -12.68 10.44 24.75
N TRP A 200 -11.82 10.79 25.71
CA TRP A 200 -12.11 11.77 26.76
C TRP A 200 -12.07 13.21 26.22
N LYS A 201 -11.05 13.55 25.43
CA LYS A 201 -10.83 14.92 24.93
C LYS A 201 -11.65 15.29 23.71
N LEU A 202 -12.12 14.32 22.92
CA LEU A 202 -12.93 14.54 21.72
C LEU A 202 -14.32 13.89 21.85
N PRO A 203 -15.29 14.55 22.53
CA PRO A 203 -16.63 13.99 22.76
C PRO A 203 -17.34 13.55 21.47
N SER A 204 -17.19 14.31 20.38
CA SER A 204 -17.79 14.02 19.07
C SER A 204 -17.33 12.69 18.47
N PHE A 205 -16.14 12.21 18.84
CA PHE A 205 -15.57 10.94 18.36
C PHE A 205 -15.44 9.89 19.48
N ARG A 206 -16.03 10.15 20.66
CA ARG A 206 -15.84 9.31 21.86
C ARG A 206 -16.15 7.85 21.60
N ASN A 207 -17.31 7.56 21.02
CA ASN A 207 -17.75 6.19 20.76
C ASN A 207 -16.80 5.47 19.79
N ALA A 208 -16.36 6.13 18.73
CA ALA A 208 -15.44 5.53 17.76
C ALA A 208 -14.10 5.14 18.40
N HIS A 209 -13.55 5.99 19.27
CA HIS A 209 -12.30 5.70 19.97
C HIS A 209 -12.46 4.62 21.05
N LEU A 210 -13.58 4.59 21.78
CA LEU A 210 -13.87 3.53 22.75
C LEU A 210 -13.99 2.16 22.07
N TRP A 211 -14.66 2.07 20.92
CA TRP A 211 -14.75 0.80 20.17
C TRP A 211 -13.39 0.36 19.63
N LYS A 212 -12.57 1.29 19.16
CA LYS A 212 -11.18 0.98 18.78
C LYS A 212 -10.37 0.47 19.98
N ALA A 213 -10.55 1.06 21.16
CA ALA A 213 -9.87 0.60 22.37
C ALA A 213 -10.29 -0.84 22.76
N VAL A 214 -11.59 -1.14 22.71
CA VAL A 214 -12.11 -2.50 22.93
C VAL A 214 -11.56 -3.47 21.88
N ALA A 215 -11.52 -3.07 20.60
CA ALA A 215 -10.98 -3.90 19.54
C ALA A 215 -9.49 -4.24 19.73
N VAL A 216 -8.69 -3.33 20.31
CA VAL A 216 -7.28 -3.59 20.66
C VAL A 216 -7.15 -4.52 21.89
N LEU A 217 -8.07 -4.42 22.85
CA LEU A 217 -8.07 -5.29 24.04
C LEU A 217 -8.36 -6.75 23.71
N ILE A 218 -9.20 -7.03 22.71
CA ILE A 218 -9.57 -8.42 22.35
C ILE A 218 -8.34 -9.27 22.00
N PRO A 219 -7.47 -8.88 21.05
CA PRO A 219 -6.19 -9.55 20.78
C PRO A 219 -5.30 -9.72 22.02
N MET A 220 -5.27 -8.70 22.89
CA MET A 220 -4.51 -8.78 24.15
C MET A 220 -5.02 -9.91 25.05
N PHE A 221 -6.33 -10.16 25.10
CA PHE A 221 -6.89 -11.29 25.86
C PHE A 221 -6.47 -12.65 25.31
N PHE A 222 -6.26 -12.79 24.00
CA PHE A 222 -5.78 -14.05 23.40
C PHE A 222 -4.28 -14.27 23.63
N LEU A 223 -3.48 -13.21 23.66
CA LEU A 223 -2.04 -13.31 23.87
C LEU A 223 -1.67 -13.42 25.37
N LEU A 224 -2.44 -12.79 26.27
CA LEU A 224 -2.17 -12.76 27.72
C LEU A 224 -1.93 -14.16 28.36
N PRO A 225 -2.71 -15.21 28.04
CA PRO A 225 -2.49 -16.55 28.58
C PRO A 225 -1.11 -17.15 28.26
N LEU A 226 -0.43 -16.72 27.19
CA LEU A 226 0.90 -17.22 26.80
C LEU A 226 1.98 -16.97 27.86
N ILE A 227 1.76 -16.04 28.80
CA ILE A 227 2.67 -15.81 29.92
C ILE A 227 2.74 -17.04 30.83
N TRP A 228 1.61 -17.72 31.04
CA TRP A 228 1.49 -18.84 31.99
C TRP A 228 1.45 -20.21 31.32
N VAL A 229 1.03 -20.29 30.06
CA VAL A 229 0.97 -21.55 29.32
C VAL A 229 2.37 -22.09 29.06
N THR A 230 2.65 -23.30 29.53
CA THR A 230 3.93 -24.01 29.35
C THR A 230 3.92 -25.01 28.19
N SER A 231 2.75 -25.42 27.69
CA SER A 231 2.65 -26.34 26.54
C SER A 231 2.95 -25.63 25.22
N ARG A 232 4.00 -26.04 24.48
CA ARG A 232 4.33 -25.49 23.15
C ARG A 232 3.19 -25.58 22.13
N PRO A 233 2.51 -26.73 21.95
CA PRO A 233 1.35 -26.79 21.06
C PRO A 233 0.25 -25.80 21.44
N ALA A 234 0.00 -25.61 22.74
CA ALA A 234 -1.00 -24.65 23.20
C ALA A 234 -0.56 -23.20 22.92
N GLN A 235 0.74 -22.90 23.05
CA GLN A 235 1.28 -21.59 22.67
C GLN A 235 1.09 -21.31 21.17
N ILE A 236 1.37 -22.29 20.31
CA ILE A 236 1.18 -22.16 18.85
C ILE A 236 -0.30 -21.94 18.52
N VAL A 237 -1.22 -22.69 19.14
CA VAL A 237 -2.66 -22.53 18.94
C VAL A 237 -3.12 -21.13 19.36
N LEU A 238 -2.71 -20.64 20.53
CA LEU A 238 -3.06 -19.29 21.00
C LEU A 238 -2.50 -18.20 20.09
N ALA A 239 -1.24 -18.33 19.64
CA ALA A 239 -0.64 -17.40 18.70
C ALA A 239 -1.36 -17.40 17.34
N THR A 240 -1.80 -18.57 16.87
CA THR A 240 -2.57 -18.69 15.62
C THR A 240 -3.96 -18.08 15.76
N LEU A 241 -4.64 -18.30 16.89
CA LEU A 241 -5.93 -17.69 17.19
C LEU A 241 -5.83 -16.16 17.25
N LEU A 242 -4.75 -15.63 17.82
CA LEU A 242 -4.46 -14.19 17.77
C LEU A 242 -4.42 -13.66 16.34
N ILE A 243 -3.66 -14.32 15.45
CA ILE A 243 -3.57 -13.93 14.03
C ILE A 243 -4.95 -13.88 13.41
N VAL A 244 -5.75 -14.93 13.60
CA VAL A 244 -7.13 -15.00 13.06
C VAL A 244 -7.98 -13.86 13.59
N VAL A 245 -7.95 -13.60 14.90
CA VAL A 245 -8.74 -12.55 15.56
C VAL A 245 -8.34 -11.15 15.08
N ASP A 246 -7.04 -10.86 14.94
CA ASP A 246 -6.53 -9.59 14.41
C ASP A 246 -6.93 -9.41 12.93
N VAL A 247 -6.79 -10.45 12.11
CA VAL A 247 -7.15 -10.44 10.68
C VAL A 247 -8.64 -10.24 10.48
N CYS A 248 -9.49 -10.72 11.39
CA CYS A 248 -10.95 -10.53 11.29
C CYS A 248 -11.39 -9.06 11.35
N ARG A 249 -10.50 -8.12 11.73
CA ARG A 249 -10.78 -6.66 11.77
C ARG A 249 -12.10 -6.35 12.48
N ILE A 250 -12.18 -6.74 13.76
CA ILE A 250 -13.38 -6.61 14.60
C ILE A 250 -13.93 -5.18 14.59
N ASP A 251 -13.07 -4.17 14.51
CA ASP A 251 -13.47 -2.76 14.41
C ASP A 251 -14.35 -2.48 13.18
N LEU A 252 -14.03 -3.07 12.03
CA LEU A 252 -14.82 -2.96 10.81
C LEU A 252 -16.10 -3.81 10.87
N LEU A 253 -16.03 -5.00 11.47
CA LEU A 253 -17.19 -5.88 11.64
C LEU A 253 -18.25 -5.24 12.55
N VAL A 254 -17.82 -4.60 13.65
CA VAL A 254 -18.70 -3.83 14.53
C VAL A 254 -19.35 -2.66 13.80
N LEU A 255 -18.59 -1.96 12.94
CA LEU A 255 -19.13 -0.88 12.11
C LEU A 255 -20.17 -1.40 11.12
N ALA A 256 -19.88 -2.52 10.46
CA ALA A 256 -20.79 -3.19 9.52
C ALA A 256 -22.10 -3.61 10.19
N ILE A 257 -22.03 -4.31 11.33
CA ILE A 257 -23.20 -4.76 12.10
C ILE A 257 -24.04 -3.57 12.55
N ARG A 258 -23.40 -2.52 13.09
CA ARG A 258 -24.12 -1.31 13.53
C ARG A 258 -24.85 -0.62 12.39
N GLY A 259 -24.17 -0.50 11.26
CA GLY A 259 -24.77 0.03 10.05
C GLY A 259 -25.99 -0.76 9.61
N GLN A 260 -25.90 -2.09 9.60
CA GLN A 260 -27.04 -2.96 9.28
C GLN A 260 -28.20 -2.81 10.28
N ILE A 261 -27.91 -2.73 11.58
CA ILE A 261 -28.93 -2.49 12.61
C ILE A 261 -29.63 -1.14 12.38
N TYR A 262 -28.87 -0.09 12.07
CA TYR A 262 -29.41 1.24 11.80
C TYR A 262 -30.30 1.24 10.55
N GLU A 263 -29.84 0.65 9.46
CA GLU A 263 -30.64 0.52 8.23
C GLU A 263 -31.91 -0.31 8.46
N PHE A 264 -31.82 -1.37 9.26
CA PHE A 264 -32.98 -2.18 9.65
C PHE A 264 -34.00 -1.36 10.46
N GLN A 265 -33.54 -0.57 11.44
CA GLN A 265 -34.39 0.32 12.23
C GLN A 265 -35.07 1.39 11.35
N GLN A 266 -34.33 2.01 10.43
CA GLN A 266 -34.90 2.97 9.47
C GLN A 266 -35.96 2.34 8.56
N ARG A 267 -35.68 1.16 8.00
CA ARG A 267 -36.63 0.44 7.14
C ARG A 267 -37.91 0.09 7.88
N ARG A 268 -37.78 -0.33 9.14
CA ARG A 268 -38.92 -0.62 10.02
C ARG A 268 -39.73 0.65 10.32
N ALA A 269 -39.07 1.78 10.56
CA ALA A 269 -39.73 3.08 10.72
C ALA A 269 -40.45 3.54 9.44
N GLN A 270 -39.93 3.20 8.26
CA GLN A 270 -40.56 3.46 6.96
C GLN A 270 -41.63 2.43 6.55
N GLY A 271 -41.98 1.47 7.41
CA GLY A 271 -42.99 0.45 7.11
C GLY A 271 -42.59 -0.58 6.05
N LYS A 272 -41.31 -0.62 5.62
CA LYS A 272 -40.82 -1.56 4.60
C LYS A 272 -40.53 -2.93 5.26
N LYS A 273 -41.23 -3.98 4.81
CA LYS A 273 -40.98 -5.37 5.24
C LYS A 273 -39.86 -6.01 4.41
N GLY A 274 -38.90 -6.70 5.07
CA GLY A 274 -37.84 -7.50 4.44
C GLY A 274 -36.40 -7.04 4.75
N LEU A 275 -35.44 -7.98 4.71
CA LEU A 275 -34.00 -7.66 4.79
C LEU A 275 -33.60 -6.89 3.53
N GLY A 276 -33.30 -5.61 3.70
CA GLY A 276 -32.65 -4.84 2.66
C GLY A 276 -31.20 -5.18 2.59
N VAL A 277 -30.83 -6.16 1.79
CA VAL A 277 -29.42 -6.38 1.48
C VAL A 277 -29.03 -5.29 0.48
N LYS A 278 -28.67 -4.09 0.96
CA LYS A 278 -27.76 -3.24 0.18
C LYS A 278 -26.53 -4.09 -0.11
N GLY A 279 -26.01 -4.03 -1.33
CA GLY A 279 -24.89 -4.89 -1.75
C GLY A 279 -23.79 -4.87 -0.69
N TRP A 280 -23.37 -6.06 -0.24
CA TRP A 280 -22.44 -6.25 0.89
C TRP A 280 -21.18 -5.39 0.73
N HIS A 281 -20.79 -5.05 -0.50
CA HIS A 281 -19.60 -4.27 -0.83
C HIS A 281 -19.66 -2.75 -0.53
N ARG A 282 -20.81 -2.18 -0.16
CA ARG A 282 -20.93 -0.74 0.16
C ARG A 282 -20.81 -0.46 1.65
N MET A 283 -20.24 0.69 2.01
CA MET A 283 -20.19 1.10 3.42
C MET A 283 -21.62 1.36 3.94
N PRO A 284 -21.96 0.91 5.16
CA PRO A 284 -23.28 1.13 5.70
C PRO A 284 -23.56 2.61 6.01
N ASP A 285 -24.83 3.01 5.92
CA ASP A 285 -25.24 4.32 6.42
C ASP A 285 -25.18 4.33 7.96
N LEU A 286 -24.67 5.42 8.53
CA LEU A 286 -24.59 5.61 9.98
C LEU A 286 -25.49 6.78 10.39
N PRO A 287 -25.92 6.84 11.67
CA PRO A 287 -26.63 8.01 12.21
C PRO A 287 -25.85 9.30 11.93
N GLN A 288 -26.54 10.40 11.61
CA GLN A 288 -25.90 11.68 11.30
C GLN A 288 -24.98 12.18 12.43
N ALA A 289 -25.31 11.90 13.69
CA ALA A 289 -24.48 12.28 14.84
C ALA A 289 -23.24 11.40 15.06
N TYR A 290 -23.09 10.31 14.31
CA TYR A 290 -22.00 9.34 14.52
C TYR A 290 -20.83 9.63 13.58
N LYS A 291 -19.74 10.19 14.13
CA LYS A 291 -18.52 10.47 13.38
C LYS A 291 -17.52 9.32 13.49
N VAL A 292 -17.02 8.84 12.36
CA VAL A 292 -16.03 7.74 12.31
C VAL A 292 -14.74 8.24 11.69
N PRO A 293 -13.59 8.20 12.40
CA PRO A 293 -12.31 8.54 11.81
C PRO A 293 -11.94 7.59 10.68
N VAL A 294 -11.56 8.15 9.53
CA VAL A 294 -11.20 7.40 8.31
C VAL A 294 -9.76 7.71 7.92
N THR A 295 -9.13 6.78 7.21
CA THR A 295 -7.78 6.96 6.68
C THR A 295 -7.80 7.77 5.38
N ASN A 296 -6.88 8.73 5.28
CA ASN A 296 -6.47 9.34 4.02
C ASN A 296 -5.89 8.25 3.12
N ILE A 297 -6.57 7.97 2.02
CA ILE A 297 -6.22 6.86 1.11
C ILE A 297 -4.92 7.19 0.39
N GLU A 298 -4.75 8.41 -0.09
CA GLU A 298 -3.57 8.87 -0.82
C GLU A 298 -2.31 8.69 0.06
N HIS A 299 -2.34 9.21 1.30
CA HIS A 299 -1.25 9.05 2.27
C HIS A 299 -1.02 7.58 2.64
N ALA A 300 -2.08 6.78 2.78
CA ALA A 300 -1.96 5.37 3.13
C ALA A 300 -1.27 4.54 2.03
N VAL A 301 -1.57 4.82 0.77
CA VAL A 301 -0.96 4.16 -0.39
C VAL A 301 0.50 4.55 -0.53
N GLU A 302 0.81 5.85 -0.42
CA GLU A 302 2.19 6.35 -0.46
C GLU A 302 3.06 5.70 0.63
N ARG A 303 2.56 5.64 1.87
CA ARG A 303 3.24 5.00 3.00
C ARG A 303 3.50 3.52 2.78
N LEU A 304 2.52 2.80 2.26
CA LEU A 304 2.63 1.36 2.02
C LEU A 304 3.59 1.05 0.88
N GLY A 305 3.56 1.84 -0.20
CA GLY A 305 4.51 1.73 -1.30
C GLY A 305 5.93 2.06 -0.86
N ALA A 306 6.12 3.13 -0.09
CA ALA A 306 7.41 3.47 0.50
C ALA A 306 7.93 2.34 1.42
N PHE A 307 7.06 1.72 2.21
CA PHE A 307 7.43 0.61 3.07
C PHE A 307 7.95 -0.60 2.26
N VAL A 308 7.27 -1.00 1.18
CA VAL A 308 7.73 -2.10 0.31
C VAL A 308 9.09 -1.78 -0.31
N VAL A 309 9.33 -0.53 -0.72
CA VAL A 309 10.64 -0.09 -1.22
C VAL A 309 11.73 -0.22 -0.15
N ILE A 310 11.43 0.14 1.11
CA ILE A 310 12.39 -0.01 2.21
C ILE A 310 12.68 -1.50 2.47
N VAL A 311 11.68 -2.38 2.44
CA VAL A 311 11.86 -3.84 2.56
C VAL A 311 12.76 -4.38 1.42
N LEU A 312 12.57 -3.90 0.19
CA LEU A 312 13.46 -4.23 -0.93
C LEU A 312 14.86 -3.63 -0.76
N GLY A 313 14.97 -2.47 -0.12
CA GLY A 313 16.24 -1.86 0.27
C GLY A 313 17.08 -2.77 1.17
N GLU A 314 16.45 -3.51 2.09
CA GLU A 314 17.13 -4.52 2.91
C GLU A 314 17.75 -5.63 2.06
N MET A 315 17.05 -6.08 1.02
CA MET A 315 17.61 -7.04 0.07
C MET A 315 18.83 -6.46 -0.64
N VAL A 316 18.76 -5.19 -1.06
CA VAL A 316 19.92 -4.51 -1.67
C VAL A 316 21.10 -4.44 -0.71
N MET A 317 20.86 -4.19 0.59
CA MET A 317 21.92 -4.19 1.61
C MET A 317 22.59 -5.56 1.74
N ASN A 318 21.82 -6.64 1.74
CA ASN A 318 22.35 -8.01 1.82
C ASN A 318 23.11 -8.48 0.56
N LEU A 319 22.95 -7.77 -0.57
CA LEU A 319 23.73 -8.03 -1.79
C LEU A 319 25.10 -7.34 -1.77
N VAL A 320 25.30 -6.33 -0.92
CA VAL A 320 26.59 -5.64 -0.79
C VAL A 320 27.59 -6.57 -0.11
N TYR A 321 28.77 -6.71 -0.72
CA TYR A 321 29.85 -7.54 -0.20
C TYR A 321 31.16 -6.75 -0.11
N THR A 322 32.06 -7.19 0.78
CA THR A 322 33.38 -6.58 0.96
C THR A 322 34.44 -7.34 0.18
N ALA A 323 35.20 -6.65 -0.67
CA ALA A 323 36.30 -7.25 -1.41
C ALA A 323 37.44 -7.72 -0.47
N VAL A 324 37.94 -8.93 -0.69
CA VAL A 324 39.07 -9.50 0.05
C VAL A 324 40.35 -9.40 -0.80
N LYS A 325 41.51 -9.31 -0.14
CA LYS A 325 42.83 -9.29 -0.83
C LYS A 325 42.97 -10.54 -1.70
N GLY A 326 43.03 -10.35 -3.02
CA GLY A 326 43.11 -11.43 -4.02
C GLY A 326 41.92 -11.49 -4.97
N GLU A 327 40.76 -10.95 -4.58
CA GLU A 327 39.52 -10.92 -5.39
C GLU A 327 39.08 -9.48 -5.68
N ILE A 328 39.98 -8.69 -6.27
CA ILE A 328 39.72 -7.30 -6.63
C ILE A 328 39.24 -7.24 -8.09
N GLY A 329 38.10 -6.59 -8.33
CA GLY A 329 37.53 -6.41 -9.67
C GLY A 329 36.27 -7.24 -9.91
N VAL A 330 36.06 -7.69 -11.16
CA VAL A 330 34.89 -8.49 -11.56
C VAL A 330 35.05 -9.92 -11.06
N SER A 331 34.70 -10.16 -9.80
CA SER A 331 34.73 -11.47 -9.17
C SER A 331 33.45 -12.26 -9.43
N ARG A 332 33.44 -13.56 -9.09
CA ARG A 332 32.21 -14.36 -9.11
C ARG A 332 31.18 -13.83 -8.11
N GLN A 333 31.65 -13.32 -6.97
CA GLN A 333 30.82 -12.67 -5.96
C GLN A 333 30.14 -11.40 -6.51
N TYR A 334 30.86 -10.58 -7.30
CA TYR A 334 30.27 -9.46 -8.04
C TYR A 334 29.12 -9.92 -8.93
N GLY A 335 29.33 -10.99 -9.70
CA GLY A 335 28.30 -11.55 -10.58
C GLY A 335 27.03 -11.97 -9.82
N LYS A 336 27.20 -12.63 -8.66
CA LYS A 336 26.07 -13.00 -7.79
C LYS A 336 25.33 -11.78 -7.24
N ALA A 337 26.06 -10.77 -6.75
CA ALA A 337 25.47 -9.53 -6.26
C ALA A 337 24.70 -8.78 -7.37
N ALA A 338 25.26 -8.71 -8.58
CA ALA A 338 24.62 -8.08 -9.73
C ALA A 338 23.33 -8.81 -10.15
N LEU A 339 23.34 -10.14 -10.20
CA LEU A 339 22.15 -10.94 -10.48
C LEU A 339 21.07 -10.74 -9.42
N GLY A 340 21.44 -10.72 -8.13
CA GLY A 340 20.50 -10.41 -7.06
C GLY A 340 19.90 -9.01 -7.19
N LEU A 341 20.72 -8.01 -7.56
CA LEU A 341 20.26 -6.63 -7.76
C LEU A 341 19.31 -6.52 -8.94
N MET A 342 19.56 -7.27 -10.02
CA MET A 342 18.65 -7.37 -11.16
C MET A 342 17.28 -7.93 -10.75
N VAL A 343 17.23 -8.90 -9.83
CA VAL A 343 15.97 -9.41 -9.28
C VAL A 343 15.28 -8.36 -8.40
N ALA A 344 16.02 -7.69 -7.51
CA ALA A 344 15.50 -6.61 -6.67
C ALA A 344 14.86 -5.50 -7.50
N TRP A 345 15.55 -5.08 -8.56
CA TRP A 345 15.07 -4.08 -9.51
C TRP A 345 13.79 -4.54 -10.21
N ALA A 346 13.77 -5.78 -10.72
CA ALA A 346 12.61 -6.32 -11.42
C ALA A 346 11.37 -6.38 -10.51
N ILE A 347 11.53 -6.83 -9.26
CA ILE A 347 10.45 -6.88 -8.28
C ILE A 347 9.94 -5.47 -7.93
N ASN A 348 10.85 -4.52 -7.68
CA ASN A 348 10.49 -3.13 -7.40
C ASN A 348 9.65 -2.53 -8.54
N TYR A 349 10.10 -2.73 -9.78
CA TYR A 349 9.40 -2.23 -10.95
C TYR A 349 8.04 -2.92 -11.11
N LEU A 350 7.97 -4.25 -11.01
CA LEU A 350 6.69 -4.98 -11.06
C LEU A 350 5.68 -4.48 -10.02
N TYR A 351 6.13 -4.14 -8.81
CA TYR A 351 5.29 -3.56 -7.77
C TYR A 351 4.78 -2.16 -8.11
N MET A 352 5.65 -1.29 -8.65
CA MET A 352 5.30 0.11 -8.95
C MET A 352 4.54 0.29 -10.26
N LEU A 353 4.59 -0.68 -11.18
CA LEU A 353 4.03 -0.59 -12.52
C LEU A 353 2.55 -0.15 -12.57
N PRO A 354 1.63 -0.63 -11.69
CA PRO A 354 0.24 -0.17 -11.69
C PRO A 354 0.08 1.31 -11.30
N SER A 355 1.05 1.89 -10.60
CA SER A 355 1.00 3.28 -10.12
C SER A 355 1.55 4.30 -11.12
N GLU A 356 2.04 3.86 -12.28
CA GLU A 356 2.60 4.76 -13.29
C GLU A 356 1.55 5.69 -13.92
N PRO A 357 1.92 6.94 -14.28
CA PRO A 357 0.98 8.00 -14.68
C PRO A 357 0.11 7.71 -15.91
N SER A 358 0.45 6.68 -16.68
CA SER A 358 -0.25 6.29 -17.92
C SER A 358 -1.50 5.44 -17.66
N ALA A 359 -1.66 4.89 -16.47
CA ALA A 359 -2.81 4.06 -16.10
C ALA A 359 -3.82 4.88 -15.29
N GLU A 360 -4.95 5.24 -15.89
CA GLU A 360 -6.14 5.58 -15.10
C GLU A 360 -6.63 4.30 -14.43
N TYR A 361 -6.79 4.30 -13.10
CA TYR A 361 -7.37 3.17 -12.35
C TYR A 361 -8.07 3.61 -11.07
N GLU A 362 -9.06 2.82 -10.64
CA GLU A 362 -9.68 2.97 -9.32
C GLU A 362 -8.92 2.12 -8.29
N HIS A 363 -8.35 2.81 -7.30
CA HIS A 363 -7.54 2.16 -6.28
C HIS A 363 -8.37 1.16 -5.43
N ALA A 364 -7.79 0.02 -5.03
CA ALA A 364 -8.43 -1.02 -4.22
C ALA A 364 -9.13 -0.47 -2.95
N LEU A 365 -8.43 0.40 -2.22
CA LEU A 365 -8.95 1.13 -1.05
C LEU A 365 -10.16 2.05 -1.33
N ARG A 366 -10.38 2.46 -2.59
CA ARG A 366 -11.54 3.27 -3.01
C ARG A 366 -12.69 2.42 -3.51
N HIS A 367 -12.37 1.31 -4.17
CA HIS A 367 -13.35 0.46 -4.85
C HIS A 367 -14.34 -0.22 -3.89
N SER A 368 -13.86 -0.96 -2.89
CA SER A 368 -14.74 -1.64 -1.92
C SER A 368 -14.02 -1.90 -0.60
N TRP A 369 -14.77 -2.02 0.50
CA TRP A 369 -14.17 -2.32 1.81
C TRP A 369 -13.48 -3.69 1.80
N PHE A 370 -14.01 -4.67 1.07
CA PHE A 370 -13.40 -6.00 0.93
C PHE A 370 -12.07 -5.92 0.16
N SER A 371 -12.05 -5.23 -0.99
CA SER A 371 -10.81 -4.99 -1.74
C SER A 371 -9.78 -4.24 -0.89
N GLY A 372 -10.19 -3.25 -0.10
CA GLY A 372 -9.30 -2.54 0.82
C GLY A 372 -8.72 -3.41 1.94
N ILE A 373 -9.50 -4.36 2.49
CA ILE A 373 -9.00 -5.35 3.45
C ILE A 373 -7.99 -6.28 2.78
N CYS A 374 -8.34 -6.86 1.62
CA CYS A 374 -7.43 -7.75 0.89
C CYS A 374 -6.14 -7.02 0.53
N PHE A 375 -6.23 -5.79 0.01
CA PHE A 375 -5.08 -4.96 -0.31
C PHE A 375 -4.20 -4.77 0.93
N THR A 376 -4.75 -4.37 2.06
CA THR A 376 -3.96 -4.17 3.28
C THR A 376 -3.36 -5.48 3.82
N PHE A 377 -4.13 -6.58 3.79
CA PHE A 377 -3.71 -7.88 4.28
C PHE A 377 -2.59 -8.49 3.44
N PHE A 378 -2.73 -8.53 2.11
CA PHE A 378 -1.76 -9.18 1.23
C PHE A 378 -0.40 -8.46 1.15
N HIS A 379 -0.28 -7.23 1.65
CA HIS A 379 1.03 -6.60 1.85
C HIS A 379 1.84 -7.26 2.98
N TRP A 380 1.20 -7.83 4.00
CA TRP A 380 1.90 -8.56 5.05
C TRP A 380 2.67 -9.77 4.51
N PRO A 381 2.03 -10.75 3.84
CA PRO A 381 2.75 -11.91 3.33
C PRO A 381 3.64 -11.56 2.13
N LEU A 382 3.34 -10.48 1.38
CA LEU A 382 4.29 -9.92 0.41
C LEU A 382 5.61 -9.51 1.09
N CYS A 383 5.54 -8.69 2.14
CA CYS A 383 6.73 -8.24 2.85
C CYS A 383 7.45 -9.40 3.55
N ALA A 384 6.69 -10.38 4.08
CA ALA A 384 7.22 -11.62 4.64
C ALA A 384 8.06 -12.40 3.62
N ALA A 385 7.55 -12.54 2.40
CA ALA A 385 8.22 -13.25 1.32
C ALA A 385 9.48 -12.50 0.85
N LEU A 386 9.39 -11.17 0.70
CA LEU A 386 10.53 -10.34 0.30
C LEU A 386 11.66 -10.36 1.32
N ILE A 387 11.36 -10.31 2.62
CA ILE A 387 12.39 -10.28 3.64
C ILE A 387 13.06 -11.65 3.82
N LEU A 388 12.33 -12.76 3.63
CA LEU A 388 12.93 -14.10 3.58
C LEU A 388 13.84 -14.26 2.35
N ALA A 389 13.44 -13.73 1.20
CA ALA A 389 14.31 -13.68 0.02
C ALA A 389 15.55 -12.81 0.29
N SER A 390 15.39 -11.67 0.99
CA SER A 390 16.49 -10.80 1.42
C SER A 390 17.52 -11.56 2.26
N ALA A 391 17.09 -12.21 3.34
CA ALA A 391 17.96 -13.00 4.21
C ALA A 391 18.69 -14.13 3.44
N ALA A 392 17.98 -14.85 2.56
CA ALA A 392 18.58 -15.89 1.73
C ALA A 392 19.61 -15.33 0.74
N SER A 393 19.37 -14.14 0.18
CA SER A 393 20.26 -13.53 -0.81
C SER A 393 21.66 -13.24 -0.26
N GLY A 394 21.77 -12.85 1.02
CA GLY A 394 23.06 -12.65 1.69
C GLY A 394 23.90 -13.94 1.71
N LYS A 395 23.32 -15.06 2.12
CA LYS A 395 24.00 -16.37 2.11
C LYS A 395 24.36 -16.83 0.70
N MET A 396 23.50 -16.57 -0.30
CA MET A 396 23.74 -16.90 -1.71
C MET A 396 24.85 -16.08 -2.35
N VAL A 397 24.99 -14.80 -2.01
CA VAL A 397 26.10 -13.96 -2.51
C VAL A 397 27.40 -14.34 -1.81
N ALA A 398 27.38 -14.61 -0.51
CA ALA A 398 28.56 -15.01 0.25
C ALA A 398 29.16 -16.33 -0.23
N ASN A 399 28.34 -17.35 -0.52
CA ASN A 399 28.80 -18.71 -0.79
C ASN A 399 28.46 -19.19 -2.21
N ASP A 400 29.29 -20.05 -2.79
CA ASP A 400 29.02 -20.64 -4.12
C ASP A 400 28.08 -21.84 -4.05
N GLU A 401 28.17 -22.59 -2.96
CA GLU A 401 27.25 -23.67 -2.60
C GLU A 401 26.59 -23.30 -1.28
N VAL A 402 25.27 -23.44 -1.22
CA VAL A 402 24.47 -23.19 -0.03
C VAL A 402 23.54 -24.37 0.21
N GLU A 403 23.07 -24.51 1.44
CA GLU A 403 22.08 -25.51 1.77
C GLU A 403 20.82 -25.35 0.92
N ILE A 404 20.17 -26.48 0.59
CA ILE A 404 18.92 -26.47 -0.19
C ILE A 404 17.83 -25.59 0.44
N GLY A 405 17.81 -25.49 1.77
CA GLY A 405 16.86 -24.64 2.47
C GLY A 405 17.03 -23.15 2.12
N VAL A 406 18.27 -22.68 1.88
CA VAL A 406 18.55 -21.31 1.44
C VAL A 406 18.04 -21.08 0.02
N HIS A 407 18.26 -22.04 -0.88
CA HIS A 407 17.67 -22.00 -2.23
C HIS A 407 16.14 -21.96 -2.18
N TRP A 408 15.53 -22.74 -1.29
CA TRP A 408 14.09 -22.78 -1.10
C TRP A 408 13.53 -21.45 -0.58
N TYR A 409 14.20 -20.81 0.38
CA TYR A 409 13.79 -19.50 0.91
C TYR A 409 13.91 -18.40 -0.14
N TRP A 410 14.97 -18.41 -0.95
CA TRP A 410 15.12 -17.48 -2.07
C TRP A 410 14.02 -17.66 -3.12
N GLY A 411 13.88 -18.89 -3.64
CA GLY A 411 12.90 -19.18 -4.70
C GLY A 411 11.47 -18.99 -4.24
N SER A 412 11.15 -19.42 -3.02
CA SER A 412 9.82 -19.23 -2.44
C SER A 412 9.55 -17.78 -2.07
N GLY A 413 10.52 -17.05 -1.52
CA GLY A 413 10.37 -15.64 -1.18
C GLY A 413 10.10 -14.78 -2.42
N VAL A 414 10.89 -14.95 -3.49
CA VAL A 414 10.65 -14.25 -4.76
C VAL A 414 9.35 -14.72 -5.43
N GLY A 415 9.08 -16.03 -5.44
CA GLY A 415 7.90 -16.60 -6.06
C GLY A 415 6.59 -16.18 -5.39
N PHE A 416 6.52 -16.24 -4.06
CA PHE A 416 5.37 -15.75 -3.30
C PHE A 416 5.21 -14.23 -3.42
N ALA A 417 6.30 -13.46 -3.45
CA ALA A 417 6.22 -12.02 -3.68
C ALA A 417 5.52 -11.71 -5.01
N ILE A 418 5.88 -12.41 -6.10
CA ILE A 418 5.23 -12.26 -7.41
C ILE A 418 3.74 -12.65 -7.34
N ILE A 419 3.41 -13.75 -6.67
CA ILE A 419 2.01 -14.20 -6.50
C ILE A 419 1.20 -13.14 -5.74
N PHE A 420 1.72 -12.62 -4.62
CA PHE A 420 1.02 -11.60 -3.84
C PHE A 420 0.92 -10.27 -4.59
N MET A 421 1.94 -9.88 -5.36
CA MET A 421 1.84 -8.70 -6.25
C MET A 421 0.75 -8.90 -7.31
N ALA A 422 0.62 -10.08 -7.91
CA ALA A 422 -0.45 -10.37 -8.87
C ALA A 422 -1.83 -10.31 -8.20
N ILE A 423 -1.98 -10.84 -6.99
CA ILE A 423 -3.23 -10.74 -6.21
C ILE A 423 -3.55 -9.27 -5.89
N LEU A 424 -2.55 -8.49 -5.45
CA LEU A 424 -2.71 -7.06 -5.17
C LEU A 424 -3.12 -6.29 -6.40
N ASP A 425 -2.50 -6.53 -7.57
CA ASP A 425 -2.95 -5.93 -8.82
C ASP A 425 -4.43 -6.25 -9.05
N LEU A 426 -4.83 -7.53 -8.94
CA LEU A 426 -6.22 -7.96 -9.11
C LEU A 426 -7.24 -7.27 -8.18
N THR A 427 -6.82 -6.72 -7.04
CA THR A 427 -7.72 -5.96 -6.14
C THR A 427 -8.15 -4.58 -6.68
N HIS A 428 -7.36 -3.98 -7.57
CA HIS A 428 -7.67 -2.70 -8.22
C HIS A 428 -8.72 -2.86 -9.32
N GLN A 429 -9.51 -1.82 -9.61
CA GLN A 429 -10.46 -1.82 -10.72
C GLN A 429 -10.04 -0.90 -11.86
N ASP A 430 -10.48 -1.26 -13.07
CA ASP A 430 -10.31 -0.46 -14.28
C ASP A 430 -8.86 0.00 -14.52
N LEU A 431 -7.88 -0.90 -14.34
CA LEU A 431 -6.50 -0.62 -14.71
C LEU A 431 -6.37 -0.70 -16.25
N ALA A 432 -6.44 0.45 -16.93
CA ALA A 432 -6.39 0.58 -18.40
C ALA A 432 -7.45 -0.24 -19.16
N PRO A 433 -8.77 -0.06 -18.91
CA PRO A 433 -9.83 -0.84 -19.53
C PRO A 433 -9.85 -0.62 -21.05
N GLY A 434 -9.60 -1.70 -21.80
CA GLY A 434 -9.66 -1.70 -23.26
C GLY A 434 -8.44 -1.11 -23.98
N GLN A 435 -7.56 -0.41 -23.26
CA GLN A 435 -6.38 0.24 -23.83
C GLN A 435 -5.14 -0.65 -23.80
N ALA A 436 -4.96 -1.47 -22.75
CA ALA A 436 -3.80 -2.35 -22.64
C ALA A 436 -3.74 -3.38 -23.79
N ARG A 437 -2.54 -3.60 -24.35
CA ARG A 437 -2.30 -4.62 -25.38
C ARG A 437 -2.65 -6.03 -24.92
N ILE A 438 -2.26 -6.39 -23.70
CA ILE A 438 -2.51 -7.72 -23.13
C ILE A 438 -3.50 -7.60 -21.98
N PRO A 439 -4.61 -8.37 -22.00
CA PRO A 439 -5.57 -8.40 -20.90
C PRO A 439 -4.90 -8.67 -19.56
N ARG A 440 -5.33 -7.91 -18.54
CA ARG A 440 -4.80 -8.02 -17.17
C ARG A 440 -4.85 -9.44 -16.61
N VAL A 441 -5.93 -10.17 -16.85
CA VAL A 441 -6.09 -11.55 -16.36
C VAL A 441 -4.99 -12.46 -16.90
N ILE A 442 -4.59 -12.30 -18.17
CA ILE A 442 -3.51 -13.09 -18.78
C ILE A 442 -2.16 -12.73 -18.13
N ARG A 443 -1.91 -11.45 -17.88
CA ARG A 443 -0.69 -11.00 -17.18
C ARG A 443 -0.61 -11.54 -15.75
N ALA A 444 -1.73 -11.51 -15.03
CA ALA A 444 -1.83 -12.07 -13.68
C ALA A 444 -1.62 -13.60 -13.68
N LEU A 445 -2.23 -14.34 -14.62
CA LEU A 445 -2.03 -15.78 -14.76
C LEU A 445 -0.57 -16.13 -15.04
N LEU A 446 0.10 -15.38 -15.93
CA LEU A 446 1.51 -15.57 -16.20
C LEU A 446 2.38 -15.30 -14.95
N ALA A 447 2.05 -14.26 -14.18
CA ALA A 447 2.72 -13.96 -12.92
C ALA A 447 2.54 -15.09 -11.90
N LEU A 448 1.33 -15.66 -11.78
CA LEU A 448 1.08 -16.82 -10.91
C LEU A 448 1.89 -18.05 -11.35
N CYS A 449 1.94 -18.34 -12.65
CA CYS A 449 2.76 -19.43 -13.18
C CYS A 449 4.26 -19.21 -12.94
N ALA A 450 4.75 -17.98 -13.12
CA ALA A 450 6.15 -17.61 -12.87
C ALA A 450 6.51 -17.69 -11.38
N GLY A 451 5.61 -17.26 -10.49
CA GLY A 451 5.81 -17.40 -9.05
C GLY A 451 5.82 -18.86 -8.61
N LEU A 452 4.89 -19.68 -9.14
CA LEU A 452 4.84 -21.11 -8.86
C LEU A 452 6.06 -21.85 -9.41
N SER A 453 6.56 -21.48 -10.59
CA SER A 453 7.75 -22.10 -11.16
C SER A 453 8.98 -21.82 -10.31
N LEU A 454 9.15 -20.62 -9.74
CA LEU A 454 10.24 -20.30 -8.83
C LEU A 454 10.17 -21.10 -7.51
N ILE A 455 8.97 -21.25 -6.95
CA ILE A 455 8.74 -22.07 -5.75
C ILE A 455 9.13 -23.53 -6.02
N LEU A 456 8.59 -24.12 -7.09
CA LEU A 456 8.81 -25.54 -7.41
C LEU A 456 10.25 -25.82 -7.86
N PHE A 457 10.84 -24.92 -8.66
CA PHE A 457 12.21 -25.05 -9.13
C PHE A 457 13.20 -25.14 -7.97
N SER A 458 12.99 -24.35 -6.92
CA SER A 458 13.88 -24.30 -5.76
C SER A 458 13.99 -25.61 -4.97
N LEU A 459 13.05 -26.55 -5.14
CA LEU A 459 13.09 -27.87 -4.50
C LEU A 459 14.09 -28.83 -5.18
N GLY A 460 14.47 -28.57 -6.43
CA GLY A 460 15.33 -29.45 -7.25
C GLY A 460 16.78 -28.99 -7.38
N THR A 461 17.23 -27.99 -6.61
CA THR A 461 18.51 -27.29 -6.83
C THR A 461 19.69 -27.86 -6.02
N GLN A 462 19.62 -29.11 -5.55
CA GLN A 462 20.60 -29.72 -4.64
C GLN A 462 22.05 -29.66 -5.14
N HIS A 463 22.26 -29.69 -6.46
CA HIS A 463 23.60 -29.68 -7.08
C HIS A 463 23.88 -28.42 -7.87
N MET A 464 23.02 -27.40 -7.75
CA MET A 464 23.16 -26.18 -8.53
C MET A 464 23.94 -25.13 -7.74
N PRO A 465 24.96 -24.48 -8.33
CA PRO A 465 25.62 -23.37 -7.68
C PRO A 465 24.65 -22.19 -7.50
N SER A 466 24.87 -21.38 -6.46
CA SER A 466 24.05 -20.20 -6.14
C SER A 466 23.93 -19.23 -7.32
N THR A 467 25.00 -19.09 -8.12
CA THR A 467 25.00 -18.31 -9.36
C THR A 467 23.94 -18.77 -10.36
N GLY A 468 23.75 -20.09 -10.53
CA GLY A 468 22.78 -20.66 -11.46
C GLY A 468 21.35 -20.39 -11.01
N VAL A 469 21.08 -20.52 -9.71
CA VAL A 469 19.77 -20.23 -9.12
C VAL A 469 19.42 -18.74 -9.28
N LEU A 470 20.36 -17.84 -9.01
CA LEU A 470 20.17 -16.41 -9.22
C LEU A 470 19.92 -16.07 -10.70
N ALA A 471 20.70 -16.65 -11.63
CA ALA A 471 20.55 -16.41 -13.06
C ALA A 471 19.18 -16.86 -13.60
N ILE A 472 18.67 -18.01 -13.16
CA ILE A 472 17.34 -18.49 -13.54
C ILE A 472 16.25 -17.57 -12.96
N THR A 473 16.43 -17.11 -11.72
CA THR A 473 15.51 -16.16 -11.09
C THR A 473 15.47 -14.84 -11.87
N VAL A 474 16.62 -14.33 -12.32
CA VAL A 474 16.70 -13.17 -13.23
C VAL A 474 15.94 -13.45 -14.53
N GLY A 475 16.18 -14.59 -15.18
CA GLY A 475 15.50 -14.94 -16.44
C GLY A 475 13.97 -14.91 -16.32
N ILE A 476 13.42 -15.50 -15.26
CA ILE A 476 11.97 -15.54 -15.00
C ILE A 476 11.43 -14.14 -14.67
N THR A 477 12.07 -13.42 -13.74
CA THR A 477 11.60 -12.11 -13.28
C THR A 477 11.69 -11.04 -14.38
N TRP A 478 12.76 -11.02 -15.17
CA TRP A 478 12.93 -10.08 -16.27
C TRP A 478 12.03 -10.39 -17.45
N PHE A 479 11.80 -11.66 -17.78
CA PHE A 479 10.79 -12.04 -18.75
C PHE A 479 9.41 -11.54 -18.33
N LEU A 480 9.03 -11.76 -17.06
CA LEU A 480 7.76 -11.29 -16.52
C LEU A 480 7.65 -9.76 -16.55
N LEU A 481 8.73 -9.04 -16.20
CA LEU A 481 8.78 -7.58 -16.27
C LEU A 481 8.58 -7.09 -17.72
N ALA A 482 9.36 -7.60 -18.66
CA ALA A 482 9.26 -7.22 -20.07
C ALA A 482 7.87 -7.50 -20.63
N PHE A 483 7.28 -8.65 -20.28
CA PHE A 483 5.92 -9.01 -20.68
C PHE A 483 4.86 -8.06 -20.10
N ASN A 484 4.99 -7.67 -18.82
CA ASN A 484 4.06 -6.74 -18.18
C ASN A 484 4.16 -5.32 -18.74
N VAL A 485 5.38 -4.80 -18.92
CA VAL A 485 5.62 -3.49 -19.52
C VAL A 485 5.04 -3.46 -20.94
N PHE A 486 5.36 -4.46 -21.77
CA PHE A 486 4.80 -4.56 -23.12
C PHE A 486 3.28 -4.70 -23.12
N GLY A 487 2.73 -5.47 -22.19
CA GLY A 487 1.31 -5.71 -22.06
C GLY A 487 0.50 -4.48 -21.63
N MET A 488 1.10 -3.55 -20.89
CA MET A 488 0.47 -2.29 -20.46
C MET A 488 0.52 -1.19 -21.51
N LEU A 489 1.35 -1.33 -22.55
CA LEU A 489 1.34 -0.36 -23.64
C LEU A 489 -0.05 -0.26 -24.28
N PRO A 490 -0.47 0.94 -24.71
CA PRO A 490 -1.72 1.11 -25.40
C PRO A 490 -1.73 0.34 -26.72
N LYS A 491 -2.91 -0.16 -27.11
CA LYS A 491 -3.13 -0.78 -28.43
C LYS A 491 -2.86 0.25 -29.54
N PRO A 492 -2.22 -0.14 -30.65
CA PRO A 492 -2.02 0.76 -31.79
C PRO A 492 -3.36 1.41 -32.20
N GLY A 493 -3.38 2.75 -32.32
CA GLY A 493 -4.57 3.52 -32.72
C GLY A 493 -5.48 4.04 -31.59
N THR A 494 -5.33 3.57 -30.34
CA THR A 494 -6.14 4.09 -29.21
C THR A 494 -5.79 5.53 -28.84
N VAL A 495 -4.51 5.87 -28.81
CA VAL A 495 -4.04 7.24 -28.49
C VAL A 495 -4.55 8.26 -29.51
N GLN A 496 -4.51 7.93 -30.81
CA GLN A 496 -5.04 8.79 -31.86
C GLN A 496 -6.55 9.00 -31.73
N LYS A 497 -7.30 7.94 -31.36
CA LYS A 497 -8.73 8.03 -31.12
C LYS A 497 -9.06 8.92 -29.91
N GLU A 498 -8.32 8.78 -28.82
CA GLU A 498 -8.49 9.64 -27.63
C GLU A 498 -8.15 11.10 -27.92
N GLU A 499 -7.08 11.37 -28.67
CA GLU A 499 -6.74 12.73 -29.10
C GLU A 499 -7.83 13.33 -29.99
N LEU A 500 -8.42 12.54 -30.88
CA LEU A 500 -9.56 12.95 -31.71
C LEU A 500 -10.78 13.27 -30.84
N GLU A 501 -11.18 12.36 -29.95
CA GLU A 501 -12.32 12.55 -29.04
C GLU A 501 -12.09 13.71 -28.05
N ARG A 502 -10.83 13.99 -27.67
CA ARG A 502 -10.48 15.16 -26.85
C ARG A 502 -10.64 16.45 -27.65
N ARG A 503 -10.21 16.48 -28.90
CA ARG A 503 -10.41 17.63 -29.81
C ARG A 503 -11.89 17.90 -30.06
N GLU A 504 -12.67 16.86 -30.37
CA GLU A 504 -14.12 16.96 -30.57
C GLU A 504 -14.83 17.52 -29.32
N ARG A 505 -14.48 17.04 -28.12
CA ARG A 505 -15.04 17.58 -26.86
C ARG A 505 -14.65 19.04 -26.60
N GLN A 506 -13.43 19.44 -26.94
CA GLN A 506 -13.00 20.84 -26.83
C GLN A 506 -13.73 21.74 -27.83
N GLU A 507 -13.98 21.25 -29.04
CA GLU A 507 -14.77 21.95 -30.06
C GLU A 507 -16.25 22.08 -29.65
N GLU A 508 -16.84 21.04 -29.04
CA GLU A 508 -18.20 21.09 -28.48
C GLU A 508 -18.30 22.05 -27.29
N GLN A 509 -17.33 22.04 -26.37
CA GLN A 509 -17.29 22.99 -25.25
C GLN A 509 -17.04 24.43 -25.71
N GLY A 510 -16.22 24.63 -26.76
CA GLY A 510 -16.00 25.92 -27.39
C GLY A 510 -17.24 26.45 -28.13
N ARG A 511 -18.06 25.58 -28.69
CA ARG A 511 -19.35 25.93 -29.33
C ARG A 511 -20.48 26.22 -28.33
N GLY A 512 -20.39 25.69 -27.09
CA GLY A 512 -21.37 25.94 -26.03
C GLY A 512 -21.24 27.30 -25.35
N VAL A 513 -20.15 28.03 -25.57
CA VAL A 513 -19.95 29.41 -25.10
C VAL A 513 -20.41 30.38 -26.20
N VAL A 514 -21.72 30.43 -26.44
CA VAL A 514 -22.31 31.61 -27.08
C VAL A 514 -22.37 32.68 -26.00
N VAL A 515 -21.52 33.69 -26.14
CA VAL A 515 -21.56 34.92 -25.34
C VAL A 515 -22.97 35.50 -25.47
N GLN A 516 -23.75 35.46 -24.39
CA GLN A 516 -24.88 36.37 -24.26
C GLN A 516 -24.27 37.76 -24.05
N ASP A 517 -24.19 38.54 -25.10
CA ASP A 517 -23.85 39.95 -24.99
C ASP A 517 -24.93 40.65 -24.17
N LEU A 518 -24.47 41.29 -23.10
CA LEU A 518 -25.22 42.24 -22.30
C LEU A 518 -25.40 43.52 -23.12
N ASP A 519 -26.35 43.54 -24.04
CA ASP A 519 -27.11 44.76 -24.32
C ASP A 519 -28.38 44.45 -25.12
N GLY A 520 -29.52 44.76 -24.50
CA GLY A 520 -30.84 44.57 -25.09
C GLY A 520 -31.13 45.59 -26.19
N ARG A 521 -30.63 45.35 -27.41
CA ARG A 521 -31.18 45.94 -28.63
C ARG A 521 -31.23 44.89 -29.74
N ALA A 522 -32.45 44.61 -30.18
CA ALA A 522 -32.69 43.89 -31.41
C ALA A 522 -32.36 44.80 -32.59
N GLU A 523 -31.27 44.50 -33.30
CA GLU A 523 -31.09 44.92 -34.69
C GLU A 523 -30.88 43.68 -35.55
N LEU A 524 -31.81 43.49 -36.49
CA LEU A 524 -31.68 42.57 -37.61
C LEU A 524 -30.67 43.16 -38.59
N GLU A 525 -29.45 42.65 -38.63
CA GLU A 525 -28.60 42.75 -39.81
C GLU A 525 -28.39 41.37 -40.44
N SER A 526 -28.86 41.26 -41.68
CA SER A 526 -28.71 40.12 -42.55
C SER A 526 -27.41 40.20 -43.35
N GLY A 527 -26.67 39.10 -43.44
CA GLY A 527 -25.66 38.82 -44.47
C GLY A 527 -24.37 38.26 -43.87
N GLY A 528 -23.79 37.14 -44.31
CA GLY A 528 -24.11 36.21 -45.38
C GLY A 528 -23.00 35.15 -45.43
N GLY A 529 -23.37 33.91 -45.75
CA GLY A 529 -22.50 32.94 -46.43
C GLY A 529 -21.35 32.28 -45.67
N VAL A 530 -21.63 31.25 -44.86
CA VAL A 530 -20.74 30.07 -44.74
C VAL A 530 -21.62 28.81 -44.64
N GLY A 531 -22.34 28.56 -45.73
CA GLY A 531 -23.22 27.40 -45.88
C GLY A 531 -23.18 26.90 -47.31
N LYS A 532 -21.96 26.67 -47.84
CA LYS A 532 -21.72 26.05 -49.16
C LYS A 532 -20.24 25.72 -49.33
N GLN A 533 -19.71 24.79 -48.54
CA GLN A 533 -18.42 24.13 -48.84
C GLN A 533 -18.40 22.65 -48.43
N ARG A 534 -19.57 22.03 -48.23
CA ARG A 534 -19.68 20.63 -47.79
C ARG A 534 -20.13 19.64 -48.87
N GLU A 535 -20.38 20.08 -50.11
CA GLU A 535 -20.81 19.17 -51.18
C GLU A 535 -19.88 19.09 -52.41
N GLU A 536 -18.88 19.96 -52.59
CA GLU A 536 -17.98 19.88 -53.75
C GLU A 536 -16.66 19.13 -53.51
N ARG A 537 -16.33 18.70 -52.28
CA ARG A 537 -15.06 18.01 -51.98
C ARG A 537 -15.17 16.49 -51.79
N VAL A 538 -16.25 15.89 -52.28
CA VAL A 538 -16.45 14.43 -52.28
C VAL A 538 -16.57 13.86 -53.70
N GLU A 539 -16.79 14.68 -54.74
CA GLU A 539 -16.81 14.22 -56.14
C GLU A 539 -15.47 14.36 -56.90
N GLU A 540 -14.54 15.21 -56.48
CA GLU A 540 -13.21 15.33 -57.12
C GLU A 540 -12.20 14.24 -56.72
N GLY A 541 -12.52 13.41 -55.72
CA GLY A 541 -11.60 12.36 -55.22
C GLY A 541 -11.82 10.96 -55.82
N ARG A 542 -12.72 10.81 -56.80
CA ARG A 542 -13.17 9.48 -57.27
C ARG A 542 -13.09 9.25 -58.78
N LEU A 543 -12.42 10.12 -59.53
CA LEU A 543 -12.24 10.00 -60.99
C LEU A 543 -10.81 10.33 -61.45
N GLU A 544 -9.78 9.75 -60.82
CA GLU A 544 -8.44 9.63 -61.44
C GLU A 544 -7.79 8.27 -61.10
N GLU A 545 -8.46 7.18 -61.47
CA GLU A 545 -7.83 5.88 -61.73
C GLU A 545 -8.32 5.41 -63.11
N GLY A 546 -7.48 5.51 -64.16
CA GLY A 546 -7.83 4.94 -65.46
C GLY A 546 -7.16 5.47 -66.73
N GLY A 547 -5.82 5.51 -66.78
CA GLY A 547 -5.04 5.13 -67.97
C GLY A 547 -4.92 6.07 -69.18
N SER A 548 -3.68 6.44 -69.52
CA SER A 548 -3.26 6.55 -70.92
C SER A 548 -1.87 5.95 -71.12
N ARG A 549 -1.73 5.21 -72.21
CA ARG A 549 -0.55 4.49 -72.70
C ARG A 549 0.47 5.45 -73.32
N GLY A 550 1.74 5.11 -73.14
CA GLY A 550 2.92 5.59 -73.86
C GLY A 550 4.10 4.73 -73.44
#